data_AF-A0A8T5Q4G5-F1
#
_entry.id   AF-A0A8T5Q4G5-F1
#
_cell.length_a   1.000
_cell.length_b   1.000
_cell.length_c   1.000
_cell.angle_alpha   90.00
_cell.angle_beta   90.00
_cell.angle_gamma   90.00
#
_symmetry.space_group_name_H-M   'P 1'
#
loop_
_entity.id
_entity.type
_entity.pdbx_description
1 polymer ?
#
loop_
_entity_poly.entity_id
_entity_poly.type
_entity_poly.pdbx_seq_one_letter_code
_entity_poly.pdbx_strand_id
1 'polypeptide(L)'
;MDYRKIDGKTVIGLVEPVIIFTRTDAKKVIMAKIDTGASKSSIDINLASQLKLGPIVKSKLVKSASGNKLRPVIESTIGLAGK
;
A
#
# COMPACT_ATOMS: atom_id res chain seq x y z
N MET A 1 -19.22 0.86 -0.46
CA MET A 1 -19.15 0.99 -1.93
C MET A 1 -19.63 -0.32 -2.50
N ASP A 2 -20.56 -0.29 -3.44
CA ASP A 2 -21.02 -1.49 -4.12
C ASP A 2 -20.09 -1.77 -5.29
N TYR A 3 -19.23 -2.77 -5.11
CA TYR A 3 -18.29 -3.19 -6.14
C TYR A 3 -18.95 -4.16 -7.10
N ARG A 4 -18.86 -3.85 -8.40
CA ARG A 4 -19.27 -4.78 -9.46
C ARG A 4 -18.45 -6.07 -9.39
N LYS A 5 -19.11 -7.21 -9.59
CA LYS A 5 -18.47 -8.52 -9.73
C LYS A 5 -18.52 -8.96 -11.20
N ILE A 6 -17.39 -9.46 -11.70
CA ILE A 6 -17.29 -10.10 -13.03
C ILE A 6 -16.56 -11.41 -12.80
N ASP A 7 -17.18 -12.53 -13.16
CA ASP A 7 -16.63 -13.90 -12.97
C ASP A 7 -16.08 -14.13 -11.55
N GLY A 8 -16.82 -13.68 -10.54
CA GLY A 8 -16.44 -13.78 -9.12
C GLY A 8 -15.33 -12.81 -8.66
N LYS A 9 -14.74 -12.03 -9.57
CA LYS A 9 -13.71 -11.03 -9.24
C LYS A 9 -14.34 -9.68 -8.94
N THR A 10 -13.79 -8.99 -7.94
CA THR A 10 -14.17 -7.60 -7.61
C THR A 10 -13.55 -6.64 -8.62
N VAL A 11 -14.37 -5.84 -9.30
CA VAL A 11 -13.89 -4.73 -10.13
C VAL A 11 -13.69 -3.52 -9.22
N ILE A 12 -12.47 -2.99 -9.21
CA ILE A 12 -12.07 -1.80 -8.44
C ILE A 12 -11.59 -0.70 -9.40
N GLY A 13 -11.70 0.55 -8.97
CA GLY A 13 -11.25 1.72 -9.69
C GLY A 13 -9.73 1.94 -9.64
N LEU A 14 -9.28 2.96 -10.38
CA LEU A 14 -7.87 3.37 -10.41
C LEU A 14 -7.41 4.02 -9.09
N VAL A 15 -8.35 4.56 -8.31
CA VAL A 15 -8.10 5.15 -7.01
C VAL A 15 -9.17 4.63 -6.06
N GLU A 16 -8.76 4.01 -4.95
CA GLU A 16 -9.64 3.30 -4.03
C GLU A 16 -9.32 3.67 -2.57
N PRO A 17 -10.33 3.69 -1.67
CA PRO A 17 -10.07 3.73 -0.25
C PRO A 17 -9.42 2.42 0.19
N VAL A 18 -8.22 2.53 0.77
CA VAL A 18 -7.47 1.42 1.36
C VAL A 18 -7.38 1.64 2.86
N ILE A 19 -7.69 0.59 3.62
CA ILE A 19 -7.51 0.55 5.06
C ILE A 19 -6.06 0.09 5.32
N ILE A 20 -5.29 0.86 6.06
CA ILE A 20 -3.98 0.42 6.58
C ILE A 20 -4.18 0.03 8.04
N PHE A 21 -3.82 -1.21 8.37
CA PHE A 21 -3.83 -1.70 9.75
C PHE A 21 -2.46 -1.43 10.38
N THR A 22 -2.45 -0.73 11.50
CA THR A 22 -1.23 -0.50 12.27
C THR A 22 -1.01 -1.63 13.28
N ARG A 23 0.16 -1.65 13.91
CA ARG A 23 0.48 -2.63 14.96
C ARG A 23 -0.25 -2.40 16.29
N THR A 24 -0.98 -1.28 16.42
CA THR A 24 -1.61 -0.86 17.68
C THR A 24 -3.14 -0.96 17.61
N ASP A 25 -3.67 -1.92 16.83
CA ASP A 25 -5.09 -2.09 16.49
C ASP A 25 -5.79 -0.86 15.88
N ALA A 26 -5.03 0.19 15.58
CA ALA A 26 -5.54 1.37 14.90
C ALA A 26 -5.60 1.12 13.39
N LYS A 27 -6.55 1.76 12.73
CA LYS A 27 -6.68 1.71 11.28
C LYS A 27 -6.79 3.11 10.69
N LYS A 28 -6.20 3.30 9.52
CA LYS A 28 -6.32 4.55 8.75
C LYS A 28 -6.85 4.24 7.36
N VAL A 29 -7.89 4.97 6.94
CA VAL A 29 -8.35 4.94 5.55
C VAL A 29 -7.60 6.01 4.77
N ILE A 30 -6.99 5.63 3.65
CA ILE A 30 -6.33 6.54 2.70
C ILE A 30 -6.83 6.27 1.28
N MET A 31 -6.79 7.28 0.42
CA MET A 31 -6.98 7.04 -1.02
C MET A 31 -5.66 6.56 -1.60
N ALA A 32 -5.68 5.39 -2.26
CA ALA A 32 -4.51 4.80 -2.88
C ALA A 32 -4.75 4.58 -4.38
N LYS A 33 -3.71 4.77 -5.18
CA LYS A 33 -3.72 4.44 -6.61
C LYS A 33 -3.53 2.94 -6.79
N ILE A 34 -4.38 2.30 -7.58
CA ILE A 34 -4.23 0.92 -8.03
C ILE A 34 -3.38 0.92 -9.30
N ASP A 35 -2.15 0.41 -9.20
CA ASP A 35 -1.15 0.47 -10.27
C ASP A 35 -0.76 -0.93 -10.72
N THR A 36 -1.37 -1.42 -11.80
CA THR A 36 -1.08 -2.76 -12.35
C THR A 36 0.32 -2.86 -12.96
N GLY A 37 1.00 -1.72 -13.22
CA GLY A 37 2.37 -1.70 -13.70
C GLY A 37 3.41 -1.86 -12.58
N ALA A 38 2.99 -1.80 -11.32
CA ALA A 38 3.89 -1.89 -10.17
C ALA A 38 3.96 -3.32 -9.61
N SER A 39 5.18 -3.89 -9.58
CA SER A 39 5.43 -5.20 -8.94
C SER A 39 5.43 -5.15 -7.40
N LYS A 40 5.45 -3.94 -6.82
CA LYS A 40 5.50 -3.68 -5.38
C LYS A 40 4.66 -2.44 -5.07
N SER A 41 3.90 -2.50 -3.99
CA SER A 41 3.26 -1.32 -3.41
C SER A 41 4.30 -0.41 -2.77
N SER A 42 4.01 0.89 -2.72
CA SER A 42 4.84 1.87 -2.04
C SER A 42 3.98 2.89 -1.32
N ILE A 43 4.50 3.37 -0.18
CA ILE A 43 3.86 4.38 0.66
C ILE A 43 4.90 5.47 0.97
N ASP A 44 4.44 6.69 1.17
CA ASP A 44 5.30 7.78 1.63
C ASP A 44 5.95 7.44 2.99
N ILE A 45 7.21 7.82 3.15
CA ILE A 45 8.00 7.46 4.34
C ILE A 45 7.53 8.18 5.60
N ASN A 46 7.05 9.43 5.45
CA ASN A 46 6.55 10.20 6.59
C ASN A 46 5.20 9.64 7.02
N LEU A 47 4.33 9.29 6.05
CA LEU A 47 3.06 8.62 6.35
C LEU A 47 3.28 7.26 7.03
N ALA A 48 4.22 6.44 6.52
CA ALA A 48 4.55 5.16 7.15
C ALA A 48 5.07 5.34 8.58
N SER A 49 5.89 6.36 8.83
CA SER A 49 6.41 6.71 10.16
C SER A 49 5.28 7.16 11.11
N GLN A 50 4.39 8.06 10.65
CA GLN A 50 3.23 8.52 11.41
C GLN A 50 2.31 7.37 11.82
N LEU A 51 2.10 6.42 10.92
CA LEU A 51 1.31 5.21 11.15
C LEU A 51 2.08 4.12 11.92
N LYS A 52 3.36 4.37 12.26
CA LYS A 52 4.26 3.44 12.96
C LYS A 52 4.32 2.06 12.29
N LEU A 53 4.36 2.05 10.96
CA LEU A 53 4.44 0.83 10.17
C LEU A 53 5.83 0.19 10.26
N GLY A 54 5.88 -1.14 10.19
CA GLY A 54 7.10 -1.91 10.36
C GLY A 54 6.81 -3.27 11.00
N PRO A 55 7.85 -4.07 11.32
CA PRO A 55 9.27 -3.74 11.22
C PRO A 55 9.80 -3.68 9.77
N ILE A 56 10.97 -3.09 9.59
CA ILE A 56 11.71 -3.17 8.33
C ILE A 56 12.28 -4.58 8.22
N VAL A 57 11.89 -5.30 7.16
CA VAL A 57 12.33 -6.67 6.90
C VAL A 57 13.55 -6.75 5.99
N LYS A 58 13.76 -5.73 5.14
CA LYS A 58 14.97 -5.57 4.33
C LYS A 58 15.08 -4.17 3.74
N SER A 59 16.21 -3.87 3.11
CA SER A 59 16.39 -2.69 2.27
C SER A 59 16.56 -3.09 0.81
N LYS A 60 16.00 -2.31 -0.12
CA LYS A 60 16.17 -2.51 -1.57
C LYS A 60 16.74 -1.26 -2.22
N LEU A 61 17.80 -1.41 -2.99
CA LEU A 61 18.30 -0.34 -3.85
C LEU A 61 17.35 -0.16 -5.03
N VAL A 62 16.77 1.03 -5.16
CA VAL A 62 15.92 1.42 -6.28
C VAL A 62 16.68 2.42 -7.13
N LYS A 63 16.86 2.08 -8.41
CA LYS A 63 17.45 2.96 -9.42
C LYS A 63 16.34 3.69 -10.16
N SER A 64 16.51 4.99 -10.37
CA SER A 64 15.54 5.83 -11.08
C SER A 64 16.27 6.91 -11.88
N ALA A 65 15.55 7.62 -12.76
CA ALA A 65 16.12 8.73 -13.53
C ALA A 65 16.73 9.82 -12.61
N SER A 66 16.16 10.01 -11.42
CA SER A 66 16.64 10.97 -10.42
C SER A 66 17.72 10.42 -9.48
N GLY A 67 18.26 9.24 -9.76
CA GLY A 67 19.34 8.62 -8.99
C GLY A 67 18.93 7.34 -8.25
N ASN A 68 19.85 6.87 -7.41
CA ASN A 68 19.73 5.62 -6.66
C ASN A 68 19.34 5.90 -5.21
N LYS A 69 18.34 5.19 -4.69
CA LYS A 69 17.90 5.33 -3.30
C LYS A 69 17.70 3.96 -2.67
N LEU A 70 18.26 3.75 -1.48
CA LEU A 70 17.89 2.63 -0.62
C LEU A 70 16.51 2.89 -0.03
N ARG A 71 15.56 1.98 -0.28
CA ARG A 71 14.21 2.04 0.26
C ARG A 71 14.01 0.91 1.27
N PRO A 72 13.52 1.21 2.48
CA PRO A 72 13.13 0.18 3.42
C PRO A 72 11.92 -0.58 2.89
N VAL A 73 11.90 -1.88 3.13
CA VAL A 73 10.77 -2.77 2.85
C VAL A 73 10.22 -3.22 4.19
N ILE A 74 8.93 -3.06 4.37
CA ILE A 74 8.20 -3.45 5.57
C ILE A 74 7.15 -4.49 5.21
N GLU A 75 6.71 -5.25 6.21
CA GLU A 75 5.46 -5.99 6.13
C GLU A 75 4.32 -5.13 6.66
N SER A 76 3.16 -5.19 6.01
CA SER A 76 1.97 -4.42 6.39
C SER A 76 0.72 -5.14 5.89
N THR A 77 -0.34 -5.07 6.68
CA THR A 77 -1.66 -5.55 6.31
C THR A 77 -2.52 -4.39 5.84
N ILE A 78 -3.19 -4.58 4.73
CA ILE A 78 -4.14 -3.61 4.18
C ILE A 78 -5.50 -4.27 3.96
N GLY A 79 -6.55 -3.46 4.01
CA GLY A 79 -7.88 -3.83 3.55
C GLY A 79 -8.22 -3.09 2.27
N LEU A 80 -8.74 -3.79 1.28
CA LEU A 80 -9.13 -3.25 -0.03
C LEU A 80 -10.40 -3.95 -0.52
N ALA A 81 -11.41 -3.15 -0.85
CA ALA A 81 -12.66 -3.63 -1.43
C ALA A 81 -13.34 -4.79 -0.66
N GLY A 82 -13.35 -4.68 0.68
CA GLY A 82 -13.96 -5.64 1.59
C GLY A 82 -13.13 -6.91 1.84
N LYS A 83 -11.87 -6.91 1.42
CA LYS A 83 -10.88 -7.97 1.69
C LYS A 83 -9.71 -7.43 2.49
#